data_AF-A0A373PSH3-F1
#
_entry.id   AF-A0A373PSH3-F1
#
_cell.length_a   1.000
_cell.length_b   1.000
_cell.length_c   1.000
_cell.angle_alpha   90.00
_cell.angle_beta   90.00
_cell.angle_gamma   90.00
#
_symmetry.space_group_name_H-M   'P 1'
#
loop_
_entity.id
_entity.type
_entity.pdbx_description
1 polymer ?
#
loop_
_entity_poly.entity_id
_entity_poly.type
_entity_poly.pdbx_seq_one_letter_code
_entity_poly.pdbx_strand_id
1 'polypeptide(L)' 'MEWLKKWLTDGFTKVPLLSISVNLKFFKKYGSKYSCTCRVNKLFKNDWYIKRTMEDLCEYIRKNYNMEDLE' A
#
# COMPACT_ATOMS: atom_id res chain seq x y z
N MET A 1 4.36 -21.66 16.62
CA MET A 1 3.57 -20.42 16.82
C MET A 1 4.45 -19.19 17.04
N GLU A 2 5.63 -19.30 17.64
CA GLU A 2 6.56 -18.17 17.86
C GLU A 2 7.54 -17.91 16.70
N TRP A 3 7.96 -18.95 15.98
CA TRP A 3 8.91 -18.82 14.87
C TRP A 3 8.31 -18.15 13.62
N LEU A 4 6.99 -18.32 13.39
CA LEU A 4 6.24 -17.60 12.35
C LEU A 4 6.11 -16.10 12.66
N LYS A 5 6.05 -15.72 13.94
CA LYS A 5 6.10 -14.31 14.35
C LYS A 5 7.46 -13.71 14.03
N LYS A 6 8.56 -14.45 14.29
CA LYS A 6 9.93 -13.98 14.00
C LYS A 6 10.19 -13.65 12.53
N TRP A 7 9.63 -14.41 11.59
CA TRP A 7 9.88 -14.18 10.15
C TRP A 7 9.12 -12.97 9.59
N LEU A 8 7.96 -12.65 10.18
CA LEU A 8 7.24 -11.42 9.86
C LEU A 8 7.91 -10.19 10.47
N THR A 9 8.81 -10.41 11.44
CA THR A 9 9.53 -9.38 12.18
C THR A 9 11.01 -9.38 11.82
N ASP A 10 11.40 -8.76 10.71
CA ASP A 10 12.76 -8.19 10.60
C ASP A 10 12.90 -7.11 11.69
N GLY A 11 13.16 -7.53 12.93
CA GLY A 11 13.59 -6.68 14.04
C GLY A 11 12.62 -5.62 14.61
N PHE A 12 11.30 -5.71 14.38
CA PHE A 12 10.14 -4.98 14.99
C PHE A 12 10.37 -3.77 15.95
N THR A 13 11.25 -2.83 15.60
CA THR A 13 11.37 -1.53 16.31
C THR A 13 10.53 -0.44 15.67
N LYS A 14 9.97 -0.69 14.48
CA LYS A 14 9.21 0.32 13.72
C LYS A 14 7.89 -0.28 13.23
N VAL A 15 6.81 0.43 13.55
CA VAL A 15 5.47 0.11 13.06
C VAL A 15 5.20 0.95 11.81
N PRO A 16 4.91 0.35 10.65
CA PRO A 16 4.58 1.12 9.46
C PRO A 16 3.28 1.91 9.68
N LEU A 17 3.37 3.21 9.42
CA LEU A 17 2.25 4.14 9.54
C LEU A 17 1.41 4.17 8.25
N LEU A 18 2.09 4.11 7.11
CA LEU A 18 1.54 4.16 5.77
C LEU A 18 2.34 3.20 4.89
N SER A 19 1.68 2.51 3.96
CA SER A 19 2.33 1.66 2.97
C SER A 19 1.53 1.70 1.68
N ILE A 20 2.22 1.94 0.56
CA ILE A 20 1.63 1.88 -0.78
C ILE A 20 2.10 0.59 -1.44
N SER A 21 1.19 -0.09 -2.11
CA SER A 21 1.49 -1.33 -2.82
C SER A 21 0.70 -1.39 -4.12
N VAL A 22 1.38 -1.85 -5.16
CA VAL A 22 0.78 -2.13 -6.46
C VAL A 22 0.62 -3.64 -6.62
N ASN A 23 -0.60 -4.09 -6.86
CA ASN A 23 -0.88 -5.47 -7.22
C ASN A 23 -0.68 -5.65 -8.73
N LEU A 24 0.54 -5.97 -9.15
CA LEU A 24 0.90 -6.16 -10.56
C LEU A 24 0.08 -7.25 -11.25
N LYS A 25 -0.24 -8.35 -10.53
CA LYS A 25 -1.09 -9.42 -11.08
C LYS A 25 -2.51 -8.93 -11.37
N PHE A 26 -3.08 -8.14 -10.46
CA PHE A 26 -4.39 -7.53 -10.67
C PHE A 26 -4.32 -6.49 -11.80
N PHE A 27 -3.27 -5.66 -11.81
CA PHE A 27 -3.04 -4.67 -12.86
C PHE A 27 -3.04 -5.29 -14.26
N LYS A 28 -2.25 -6.34 -14.47
CA LYS A 28 -2.17 -7.03 -15.77
C LYS A 28 -3.49 -7.63 -16.22
N LYS A 29 -4.36 -8.02 -15.28
CA LYS A 29 -5.63 -8.68 -15.58
C LYS A 29 -6.82 -7.74 -15.72
N TYR A 30 -6.84 -6.66 -14.94
CA TYR A 30 -8.03 -5.79 -14.77
C TYR A 30 -7.72 -4.29 -14.99
N GLY A 31 -6.48 -3.94 -15.27
CA GLY A 31 -6.03 -2.56 -15.49
C GLY A 31 -5.67 -1.81 -14.20
N SER A 32 -5.45 -0.50 -14.35
CA SER A 32 -4.95 0.39 -13.28
C SER A 32 -5.93 0.63 -12.14
N LYS A 33 -7.23 0.50 -12.40
CA LYS A 33 -8.26 0.81 -11.40
C LYS A 33 -8.18 -0.21 -10.27
N TYR A 34 -7.96 0.26 -9.03
CA TYR A 34 -7.77 -0.56 -7.83
C TYR A 34 -6.47 -1.39 -7.76
N SER A 35 -5.57 -1.28 -8.74
CA SER A 35 -4.28 -1.99 -8.68
C SER A 35 -3.32 -1.38 -7.66
N CYS A 36 -3.39 -0.06 -7.43
CA CYS A 36 -2.62 0.65 -6.42
C CYS A 36 -3.47 0.83 -5.15
N THR A 37 -2.91 0.42 -4.01
CA THR A 37 -3.59 0.45 -2.71
C THR A 37 -2.70 1.09 -1.66
N CYS A 38 -3.31 1.86 -0.74
CA CYS A 38 -2.65 2.33 0.46
C CYS A 38 -3.20 1.59 1.68
N ARG A 39 -2.29 1.07 2.51
CA ARG A 39 -2.61 0.59 3.86
C ARG A 39 -2.23 1.68 4.84
N VAL A 40 -3.24 2.15 5.57
CA VAL A 40 -3.09 3.13 6.64
C VAL A 40 -3.15 2.40 7.98
N ASN A 41 -2.23 2.73 8.89
CA ASN A 41 -2.23 2.18 10.23
C ASN A 41 -3.54 2.48 10.95
N LYS A 42 -4.02 1.52 11.76
CA LYS A 42 -5.26 1.63 12.54
C LYS A 42 -5.32 2.88 13.43
N LEU A 43 -4.17 3.46 13.80
CA LEU A 43 -4.08 4.71 14.54
C LEU A 43 -4.83 5.86 13.82
N PHE A 44 -4.76 5.90 12.49
CA PHE A 44 -5.37 6.94 11.66
C PHE A 44 -6.71 6.51 11.05
N LYS A 45 -7.33 5.45 11.58
CA LYS A 45 -8.56 4.89 11.01
C LYS A 45 -9.73 5.88 10.88
N ASN A 46 -9.72 6.98 11.64
CA ASN A 46 -10.77 7.99 11.63
C ASN A 46 -10.25 9.36 11.15
N ASP A 47 -8.98 9.46 10.75
CA ASP A 47 -8.41 10.68 10.23
C ASP A 47 -8.77 10.82 8.74
N TRP A 48 -9.71 11.72 8.44
CA TRP A 48 -10.20 11.91 7.09
C TRP A 48 -9.13 12.53 6.18
N TYR A 49 -8.28 13.41 6.72
CA TYR A 49 -7.26 14.12 5.95
C TYR A 49 -6.19 13.15 5.46
N ILE A 50 -5.72 12.28 6.36
CA ILE A 50 -4.75 11.24 6.01
C ILE A 50 -5.32 10.28 4.97
N LYS A 51 -6.55 9.78 5.18
CA LYS A 51 -7.20 8.87 4.22
C LYS A 51 -7.30 9.49 2.83
N ARG A 52 -7.82 10.73 2.76
CA ARG A 52 -8.01 11.43 1.50
C ARG A 52 -6.69 11.65 0.78
N THR A 53 -5.67 12.10 1.51
CA THR A 53 -4.32 12.32 0.96
C THR A 53 -3.74 11.03 0.38
N MET A 54 -3.96 9.89 1.03
CA MET A 54 -3.46 8.59 0.56
C MET A 54 -4.21 8.05 -0.65
N GLU A 55 -5.53 8.28 -0.72
CA GLU A 55 -6.33 7.95 -1.90
C GLU A 55 -5.90 8.79 -3.11
N ASP A 56 -5.74 10.10 -2.92
CA ASP A 56 -5.30 11.03 -3.96
C ASP A 56 -3.88 10.68 -4.44
N LEU A 57 -2.97 10.32 -3.54
CA LEU A 57 -1.64 9.83 -3.88
C LEU A 57 -1.68 8.53 -4.71
N CYS A 58 -2.51 7.55 -4.32
CA CYS A 58 -2.69 6.33 -5.11
C CYS A 58 -3.28 6.61 -6.49
N GLU A 59 -4.14 7.63 -6.62
CA GLU A 59 -4.66 8.06 -7.92
C GLU A 59 -3.61 8.76 -8.76
N TYR A 60 -2.81 9.64 -8.16
CA TYR A 60 -1.71 10.32 -8.83
C TYR A 60 -0.72 9.30 -9.40
N ILE A 61 -0.30 8.31 -8.61
CA ILE A 61 0.62 7.27 -9.04
C ILE A 61 0.06 6.51 -10.26
N ARG A 62 -1.20 6.07 -10.20
CA ARG A 62 -1.87 5.35 -11.30
C ARG A 62 -1.99 6.14 -12.59
N LYS A 63 -2.11 7.47 -12.51
CA LYS A 63 -2.28 8.34 -13.68
C LYS A 63 -0.96 8.74 -14.33
N ASN A 64 0.10 8.85 -13.53
CA ASN A 64 1.35 9.47 -13.98
C ASN A 64 2.51 8.49 -14.18
N TYR A 65 2.41 7.27 -13.67
CA TYR A 65 3.47 6.27 -13.78
C TYR A 65 2.97 5.04 -14.52
N ASN A 66 3.81 4.47 -15.38
CA ASN A 66 3.56 3.17 -15.95
C ASN A 66 3.85 2.09 -14.88
N MET A 67 2.80 1.38 -14.44
CA MET A 67 2.96 0.37 -13.39
C MET A 67 3.75 -0.86 -13.87
N GLU A 68 3.91 -1.04 -15.18
CA GLU A 68 4.73 -2.12 -15.76
C GLU A 68 6.24 -1.91 -15.51
N ASP A 69 6.67 -0.68 -15.24
CA ASP A 69 8.07 -0.35 -14.94
C ASP A 69 8.51 -0.85 -13.54
N LEU A 70 7.60 -1.46 -12.77
CA LEU A 70 7.86 -2.02 -11.44
C LEU A 70 8.21 -3.52 -11.44
N GLU A 71 8.25 -4.17 -12.62
CA GLU A 71 8.82 -5.53 -12.79
C GLU A 71 10.35 -5.54 -12.78
#